data_AF-U7UBQ5-F1
#
_entry.id   AF-U7UBQ5-F1
#
_cell.length_a   1.000
_cell.length_b   1.000
_cell.length_c   1.000
_cell.angle_alpha   90.00
_cell.angle_beta   90.00
_cell.angle_gamma   90.00
#
_symmetry.space_group_name_H-M   'P 1'
#
loop_
_entity.id
_entity.type
_entity.pdbx_description
1 polymer ?
#
loop_
_entity_poly.entity_id
_entity_poly.type
_entity_poly.pdbx_seq_one_letter_code
_entity_poly.pdbx_strand_id
1 'polypeptide(L)' 'MKILFDGLGGDNSPQEIVKGAILAKNELGIEIAIIGNKEEINKILLEENAEAEVIHADEKIENDEQPAFAIKNKKIHL' A
#
# COMPACT_ATOMS: atom_id res chain seq x y z
N MET A 1 -5.63 3.96 -16.31
CA MET A 1 -4.33 4.25 -15.67
C MET A 1 -4.45 3.82 -14.23
N LYS A 2 -3.48 3.06 -13.72
CA LYS A 2 -3.54 2.46 -12.39
C LYS A 2 -2.40 2.97 -11.53
N ILE A 3 -2.71 3.48 -10.34
CA ILE A 3 -1.73 4.06 -9.40
C ILE A 3 -1.50 3.07 -8.25
N LEU A 4 -0.22 2.82 -7.95
CA LEU A 4 0.17 1.96 -6.84
C LEU A 4 0.57 2.83 -5.65
N PHE A 5 -0.01 2.55 -4.49
CA PHE A 5 0.29 3.22 -3.23
C PHE A 5 1.11 2.30 -2.34
N ASP A 6 2.23 2.80 -1.81
CA ASP A 6 3.00 2.10 -0.79
C ASP A 6 2.31 2.25 0.57
N GLY A 7 1.64 1.18 1.00
CA GLY A 7 0.93 1.11 2.27
C GLY A 7 1.84 0.79 3.46
N LEU A 8 3.15 0.59 3.29
CA LEU A 8 4.10 0.30 4.37
C LEU A 8 4.91 1.53 4.82
N GLY A 9 4.90 2.60 4.02
CA GLY A 9 5.67 3.82 4.24
C GLY A 9 4.90 4.90 5.00
N GLY A 10 5.58 5.55 5.96
CA GLY A 10 5.06 6.67 6.73
C GLY A 10 4.60 6.29 8.15
N ASP A 11 4.58 7.30 9.03
CA ASP A 11 4.39 7.09 10.48
C ASP A 11 3.01 6.54 10.85
N ASN A 12 1.98 6.85 10.05
CA ASN A 12 0.59 6.41 10.24
C ASN A 12 0.14 5.38 9.19
N SER A 13 1.09 4.68 8.57
CA SER A 13 0.81 3.57 7.67
C SER A 13 0.36 2.31 8.44
N PRO A 14 -0.47 1.44 7.83
CA PRO A 14 -1.10 1.55 6.52
C PRO A 14 -2.35 2.46 6.48
N GLN A 15 -2.89 2.87 7.62
CA GLN A 15 -4.23 3.46 7.75
C GLN A 15 -4.45 4.72 6.88
N GLU A 16 -3.60 5.72 7.03
CA GLU A 16 -3.81 7.01 6.34
C GLU A 16 -3.52 6.90 4.83
N ILE A 17 -2.61 6.01 4.43
CA ILE A 17 -2.35 5.73 3.02
C ILE A 17 -3.58 5.09 2.37
N VAL A 18 -4.19 4.10 3.01
CA VAL A 18 -5.38 3.43 2.49
C VAL A 18 -6.54 4.42 2.34
N LYS A 19 -6.80 5.25 3.35
CA LYS A 19 -7.85 6.29 3.30
C LYS A 19 -7.61 7.32 2.19
N GLY A 20 -6.38 7.81 2.06
CA GLY A 20 -6.00 8.73 1.00
C GLY A 20 -6.16 8.13 -0.40
N ALA A 21 -5.80 6.85 -0.57
CA ALA A 21 -5.99 6.14 -1.84
C ALA A 21 -7.47 5.99 -2.19
N ILE A 22 -8.33 5.62 -1.22
CA ILE A 22 -9.78 5.55 -1.41
C ILE A 22 -10.36 6.90 -1.82
N LEU A 23 -9.94 7.98 -1.15
CA LEU A 23 -10.36 9.34 -1.49
C LEU A 23 -9.98 9.69 -2.93
N ALA A 24 -8.73 9.46 -3.32
CA ALA A 24 -8.26 9.73 -4.68
C ALA A 24 -9.01 8.90 -5.74
N LYS A 25 -9.29 7.62 -5.47
CA LYS A 25 -10.13 6.78 -6.33
C LYS A 25 -11.51 7.40 -6.53
N ASN A 26 -12.16 7.83 -5.45
CA ASN A 26 -13.51 8.36 -5.48
C ASN A 26 -13.60 9.73 -6.15
N GLU A 27 -12.63 10.62 -5.91
CA GLU A 27 -12.62 11.97 -6.47
C GLU A 27 -12.17 12.00 -7.94
N LEU A 28 -11.20 11.17 -8.31
CA LEU A 28 -10.55 11.23 -9.63
C LEU A 28 -11.00 10.11 -10.59
N GLY A 29 -11.75 9.11 -10.10
CA GLY A 29 -12.19 7.97 -10.91
C GLY A 29 -11.05 7.11 -11.44
N ILE A 30 -9.92 7.05 -10.72
CA ILE A 30 -8.74 6.29 -11.10
C ILE A 30 -8.77 4.87 -10.52
N GLU A 31 -8.08 3.94 -11.18
CA GLU A 31 -7.82 2.63 -10.61
C GLU A 31 -6.63 2.71 -9.64
N ILE A 32 -6.73 2.01 -8.52
CA ILE A 32 -5.70 2.00 -7.48
C ILE A 32 -5.32 0.56 -7.09
N ALA A 33 -4.08 0.37 -6.67
CA ALA A 33 -3.65 -0.80 -5.91
C ALA A 33 -2.80 -0.37 -4.72
N ILE A 34 -2.88 -1.10 -3.62
CA ILE A 34 -2.18 -0.79 -2.38
C ILE A 34 -1.22 -1.92 -2.07
N ILE A 35 0.05 -1.59 -1.88
CA ILE A 35 1.12 -2.55 -1.58
C ILE A 35 1.30 -2.63 -0.05
N GLY A 36 1.30 -3.82 0.53
CA GLY A 36 1.65 -4.01 1.94
C GLY A 36 1.09 -5.27 2.59
N ASN A 37 0.90 -5.24 3.91
CA ASN A 37 0.29 -6.36 4.62
C ASN A 37 -1.17 -6.50 4.18
N LYS A 38 -1.49 -7.65 3.57
CA LYS A 38 -2.80 -7.86 2.95
C LYS A 38 -3.92 -7.91 3.97
N GLU A 39 -3.68 -8.46 5.16
CA GLU A 39 -4.70 -8.58 6.20
C GLU A 39 -5.04 -7.22 6.80
N GLU A 40 -4.02 -6.42 7.14
CA GLU A 40 -4.20 -5.08 7.70
C GLU A 40 -4.92 -4.14 6.72
N ILE A 41 -4.50 -4.14 5.45
CA ILE A 41 -5.11 -3.29 4.42
C ILE A 41 -6.57 -3.71 4.18
N ASN A 42 -6.86 -5.01 4.06
CA ASN A 42 -8.25 -5.47 3.84
C ASN A 42 -9.17 -5.13 5.02
N LYS A 43 -8.65 -5.14 6.25
CA LYS A 43 -9.42 -4.70 7.42
C LYS A 43 -9.83 -3.23 7.29
N ILE A 44 -8.90 -2.36 6.90
CA ILE A 44 -9.20 -0.94 6.71
C ILE A 44 -10.18 -0.72 5.54
N LEU A 45 -9.98 -1.42 4.42
CA LEU A 45 -10.91 -1.37 3.29
C LEU A 45 -12.34 -1.77 3.68
N LEU A 46 -12.48 -2.80 4.54
CA LEU A 46 -13.77 -3.22 5.07
C LEU A 46 -14.40 -2.15 5.98
N GLU A 47 -13.62 -1.54 6.88
CA GLU A 47 -14.08 -0.46 7.77
C GLU A 47 -14.55 0.78 6.99
N GLU A 48 -13.86 1.11 5.89
CA GLU A 48 -14.20 2.23 5.00
C GLU A 48 -15.26 1.87 3.93
N ASN A 49 -15.75 0.63 3.92
CA ASN A 49 -16.67 0.09 2.92
C ASN A 49 -16.21 0.38 1.47
N ALA A 50 -14.93 0.14 1.21
CA ALA A 50 -14.27 0.41 -0.06
C ALA A 50 -13.58 -0.84 -0.62
N GLU A 51 -13.38 -0.85 -1.94
CA GLU A 51 -12.69 -1.93 -2.63
C GLU A 51 -11.45 -1.40 -3.36
N ALA A 52 -10.32 -2.07 -3.20
CA ALA A 52 -9.09 -1.80 -3.92
C ALA A 52 -8.31 -3.11 -4.11
N GLU A 53 -7.47 -3.17 -5.13
CA GLU A 53 -6.54 -4.28 -5.27
C GLU A 53 -5.44 -4.17 -4.20
N VAL A 54 -5.11 -5.29 -3.56
CA VAL A 54 -4.08 -5.34 -2.53
C VAL A 54 -2.97 -6.27 -2.99
N ILE A 55 -1.79 -5.70 -3.22
CA ILE A 55 -0.57 -6.41 -3.59
C ILE A 55 0.18 -6.72 -2.30
N HIS A 56 0.33 -8.00 -1.99
CA HIS A 56 0.97 -8.38 -0.74
C HIS A 56 2.48 -8.17 -0.81
N ALA A 57 3.02 -7.48 0.19
CA ALA A 57 4.46 -7.36 0.41
C ALA A 57 4.75 -7.63 1.89
N ASP A 58 5.67 -8.57 2.13
CA ASP A 58 6.08 -8.99 3.48
C ASP A 58 7.12 -8.06 4.11
N GLU A 59 7.79 -7.23 3.30
CA GLU A 59 9.01 -6.55 3.73
C GLU A 59 8.92 -5.03 3.54
N LYS A 60 8.84 -4.32 4.67
CA LYS A 60 9.09 -2.87 4.75
C LYS A 60 10.59 -2.61 4.57
N ILE A 61 10.98 -1.65 3.75
CA ILE A 61 12.38 -1.18 3.72
C ILE A 61 12.59 -0.33 4.97
N GLU A 62 13.39 -0.82 5.90
CA GLU A 62 13.73 -0.08 7.13
C GLU A 62 14.73 1.04 6.82
N ASN A 63 14.64 2.13 7.58
CA ASN A 63 15.43 3.36 7.34
C ASN A 63 16.95 3.18 7.50
N ASP A 64 17.40 2.07 8.07
CA ASP A 64 18.80 1.73 8.30
C ASP A 64 19.41 0.83 7.20
N GLU A 65 18.62 0.38 6.23
CA GLU A 65 19.11 -0.42 5.10
C GLU A 65 19.67 0.47 3.98
N GLN A 66 20.85 0.10 3.44
CA GLN A 66 21.36 0.73 2.23
C GLN A 66 20.38 0.53 1.07
N PRO A 67 19.88 1.60 0.41
CA PRO A 67 18.75 1.53 -0.52
C PRO A 67 18.97 0.55 -1.68
N ALA A 68 20.22 0.41 -2.14
CA ALA A 68 20.59 -0.49 -3.22
C ALA A 68 20.46 -1.99 -2.85
N PHE A 69 20.63 -2.34 -1.57
CA PHE A 69 20.50 -3.72 -1.09
C PHE A 69 19.05 -4.11 -0.84
N ALA A 70 18.24 -3.18 -0.32
CA ALA A 70 16.83 -3.41 -0.04
C ALA A 70 16.01 -3.74 -1.31
N ILE A 71 16.22 -3.00 -2.40
CA ILE A 71 15.53 -3.24 -3.69
C ILE A 71 15.89 -4.61 -4.28
N LYS A 72 17.12 -5.09 -4.08
CA LYS A 72 17.61 -6.34 -4.69
C LYS A 72 17.07 -7.60 -3.99
N ASN A 73 16.84 -7.52 -2.69
CA ASN A 73 16.45 -8.66 -1.88
C ASN A 73 14.94 -8.74 -1.63
N LYS A 74 14.26 -7.60 -1.59
CA LYS A 74 12.84 -7.55 -1.23
C LYS A 74 11.94 -7.74 -2.46
N LYS A 75 11.20 -8.85 -2.48
CA LYS A 75 10.38 -9.26 -3.64
C LYS A 75 8.92 -8.87 -3.45
N ILE A 76 8.45 -7.95 -4.29
CA ILE A 76 7.00 -7.70 -4.46
C ILE A 76 6.43 -8.88 -5.26
N HIS A 77 5.49 -9.61 -4.69
CA HIS A 77 4.76 -10.66 -5.39
C HIS A 77 3.55 -10.00 -6.07
N LEU A 78 3.68 -9.73 -7.37
CA LEU A 78 2.65 -9.14 -8.23
C LEU A 78 1.52 -10.12 -8.54
#